data_AF-A0A497QPA9-F1
#
_entry.id   AF-A0A497QPA9-F1
#
_cell.length_a   1.000
_cell.length_b   1.000
_cell.length_c   1.000
_cell.angle_alpha   90.00
_cell.angle_beta   90.00
_cell.angle_gamma   90.00
#
_symmetry.space_group_name_H-M   'P 1'
#
loop_
_entity.id
_entity.type
_entity.pdbx_description
1 polymer ?
#
loop_
_entity_poly.entity_id
_entity_poly.type
_entity_poly.pdbx_seq_one_letter_code
_entity_poly.pdbx_strand_id
1 'polypeptide(L)'
;IKVFDVLNLTYISFGSEINGFFESYFDYDTKTFTSTAMLEDYVDLLEKMYVFIHSRFPATKVLTIFRYQLPMDIDTIQALIPYFTNTCDIFGISARIFTDNYGRLAYLSDQDVFERFSAVANLTSKQIAITNTYTISDSRAGGSELYQANYIHYLFNTIKKLDNRLAFVCWYTIYDYPPGYLGTFFSPFLEVHATAGLLSYTGNVKPAYFAWIEEMTAAGKLPSYYSAWKISLISLFIAAILGFLIFVYVKEFPEFKKDWPTRVKAPKAEKVEEPKVIQLEEKKPKKKSSPPIKEPEQEKGSSEESNT
;
A
#
# COMPACT_ATOMS: atom_id res chain seq x y z
N ILE A 1 15.51 -10.65 22.41
CA ILE A 1 14.68 -9.72 21.62
C ILE A 1 13.24 -10.17 21.82
N LYS A 2 12.39 -9.41 22.51
CA LYS A 2 10.97 -9.76 22.59
C LYS A 2 10.37 -9.43 21.22
N VAL A 3 9.51 -10.30 20.69
CA VAL A 3 8.92 -10.15 19.33
C VAL A 3 8.35 -8.74 19.08
N PHE A 4 7.82 -8.10 20.12
CA PHE A 4 7.26 -6.76 20.06
C PHE A 4 8.29 -5.61 20.01
N ASP A 5 9.55 -5.85 20.37
CA ASP A 5 10.61 -4.81 20.29
C ASP A 5 11.05 -4.55 18.83
N VAL A 6 10.66 -5.43 17.90
CA VAL A 6 11.00 -5.35 16.46
C VAL A 6 9.80 -4.93 15.60
N LEU A 7 8.59 -5.03 16.13
CA LEU A 7 7.37 -4.76 15.39
C LEU A 7 6.95 -3.30 15.57
N ASN A 8 7.18 -2.47 14.55
CA ASN A 8 6.52 -1.18 14.44
C ASN A 8 5.05 -1.38 14.04
N LEU A 9 4.20 -1.76 15.01
CA LEU A 9 2.78 -2.03 14.80
C LEU A 9 2.01 -0.72 14.66
N THR A 10 1.62 -0.36 13.44
CA THR A 10 0.78 0.82 13.21
C THR A 10 -0.68 0.56 13.58
N TYR A 11 -1.17 -0.64 13.25
CA TYR A 11 -2.58 -1.03 13.39
C TYR A 11 -2.70 -2.43 13.96
N ILE A 12 -3.72 -2.66 14.79
CA ILE A 12 -4.11 -3.98 15.29
C ILE A 12 -5.62 -4.10 15.31
N SER A 13 -6.15 -5.30 15.08
CA SER A 13 -7.58 -5.59 15.24
C SER A 13 -7.77 -6.85 16.06
N PHE A 14 -8.87 -6.86 16.82
CA PHE A 14 -9.30 -7.99 17.62
C PHE A 14 -10.66 -8.47 17.09
N GLY A 15 -10.59 -9.47 16.22
CA GLY A 15 -11.71 -9.96 15.44
C GLY A 15 -11.74 -9.40 14.02
N SER A 16 -12.43 -10.10 13.14
CA SER A 16 -12.68 -9.68 11.76
C SER A 16 -14.13 -9.98 11.44
N GLU A 17 -14.79 -9.09 10.73
CA GLU A 17 -16.17 -9.28 10.26
C GLU A 17 -17.16 -9.58 11.40
N ILE A 18 -17.05 -8.86 12.52
CA ILE A 18 -17.70 -9.21 13.79
C ILE A 18 -19.24 -9.21 13.73
N ASN A 19 -19.86 -8.39 12.86
CA ASN A 19 -21.30 -8.39 12.66
C ASN A 19 -21.80 -9.72 12.06
N GLY A 20 -20.97 -10.46 11.31
CA GLY A 20 -21.33 -11.80 10.84
C GLY A 20 -21.47 -12.81 11.98
N PHE A 21 -20.76 -12.61 13.10
CA PHE A 21 -20.92 -13.44 14.29
C PHE A 21 -22.21 -13.10 15.05
N PHE A 22 -22.55 -11.81 15.14
CA PHE A 22 -23.76 -11.37 15.84
C PHE A 22 -25.04 -11.41 14.98
N GLU A 23 -24.92 -11.79 13.71
CA GLU A 23 -26.01 -11.83 12.73
C GLU A 23 -27.18 -12.71 13.20
N SER A 24 -26.89 -13.86 13.81
CA SER A 24 -27.91 -14.78 14.34
C SER A 24 -28.72 -14.24 15.51
N TYR A 25 -28.26 -13.14 16.12
CA TYR A 25 -28.94 -12.47 17.23
C TYR A 25 -29.65 -11.19 16.78
N PHE A 26 -29.57 -10.82 15.50
CA PHE A 26 -30.21 -9.65 14.95
C PHE A 26 -31.57 -10.01 14.34
N ASP A 27 -32.63 -9.35 14.79
CA ASP A 27 -33.94 -9.41 14.16
C ASP A 27 -34.02 -8.36 13.05
N TYR A 28 -34.10 -8.81 11.81
CA TYR A 28 -34.14 -7.95 10.62
C TYR A 28 -35.46 -7.21 10.44
N ASP A 29 -36.57 -7.75 10.95
CA ASP A 29 -37.89 -7.11 10.83
C ASP A 29 -37.97 -5.90 11.77
N THR A 30 -37.44 -6.05 12.98
CA THR A 30 -37.42 -4.97 13.99
C THR A 30 -36.15 -4.14 13.95
N LYS A 31 -35.10 -4.61 13.27
CA LYS A 31 -33.74 -4.04 13.26
C LYS A 31 -33.12 -3.95 14.66
N THR A 32 -33.39 -4.93 15.52
CA THR A 32 -32.91 -4.92 16.91
C THR A 32 -32.15 -6.20 17.26
N PHE A 33 -31.28 -6.12 18.28
CA PHE A 33 -30.64 -7.30 18.85
C PHE A 33 -31.60 -8.01 19.81
N THR A 34 -31.83 -9.30 19.55
CA THR A 34 -32.69 -10.18 20.35
C THR A 34 -32.01 -10.68 21.63
N SER A 35 -30.68 -10.59 21.71
CA SER A 35 -29.87 -10.92 22.89
C SER A 35 -28.56 -10.13 22.88
N THR A 36 -28.24 -9.44 23.98
CA THR A 36 -27.03 -8.61 24.10
C THR A 36 -25.97 -9.19 25.03
N ALA A 37 -26.26 -10.21 25.85
CA ALA A 37 -25.31 -10.70 26.86
C ALA A 37 -23.94 -11.11 26.26
N MET A 38 -23.95 -11.86 25.16
CA MET A 38 -22.72 -12.24 24.45
C MET A 38 -22.01 -11.05 23.80
N LEU A 39 -22.78 -10.06 23.31
CA LEU A 39 -22.22 -8.83 22.75
C LEU A 39 -21.54 -8.01 23.85
N GLU A 40 -22.16 -7.90 25.02
CA GLU A 40 -21.62 -7.19 26.19
C GLU A 40 -20.32 -7.86 26.69
N ASP A 41 -20.30 -9.18 26.83
CA ASP A 41 -19.10 -9.93 27.20
C ASP A 41 -17.96 -9.74 26.19
N TYR A 42 -18.28 -9.74 24.89
CA TYR A 42 -17.30 -9.52 23.84
C TYR A 42 -16.75 -8.08 23.86
N VAL A 43 -17.62 -7.09 24.07
CA VAL A 43 -17.23 -5.67 24.17
C VAL A 43 -16.36 -5.40 25.39
N ASP A 44 -16.68 -5.97 26.56
CA ASP A 44 -15.86 -5.87 27.77
C ASP A 44 -14.45 -6.46 27.56
N LEU A 45 -14.35 -7.60 26.87
CA LEU A 45 -13.05 -8.14 26.47
C LEU A 45 -12.27 -7.16 25.58
N LEU A 46 -12.92 -6.59 24.55
CA LEU A 46 -12.26 -5.64 23.65
C LEU A 46 -11.83 -4.35 24.36
N GLU A 47 -12.59 -3.86 25.34
CA GLU A 47 -12.21 -2.70 26.14
C GLU A 47 -10.91 -2.98 26.93
N LYS A 48 -10.81 -4.14 27.56
CA LYS A 48 -9.59 -4.56 28.27
C LYS A 48 -8.40 -4.67 27.32
N MET A 49 -8.62 -5.20 26.11
CA MET A 49 -7.57 -5.28 25.08
C MET A 49 -7.15 -3.90 24.56
N TYR A 50 -8.10 -2.99 24.36
CA TYR A 50 -7.84 -1.60 23.97
C TYR A 50 -6.95 -0.88 25.00
N VAL A 51 -7.33 -0.95 26.28
CA VAL A 51 -6.55 -0.37 27.39
C VAL A 51 -5.15 -0.98 27.45
N PHE A 52 -5.04 -2.30 27.28
CA PHE A 52 -3.74 -2.98 27.26
C PHE A 52 -2.84 -2.46 26.13
N ILE A 53 -3.36 -2.39 24.89
CA ILE A 53 -2.59 -1.89 23.73
C ILE A 53 -2.13 -0.46 23.96
N HIS A 54 -3.03 0.45 24.36
CA HIS A 54 -2.64 1.85 24.55
C HIS A 54 -1.70 2.07 25.73
N SER A 55 -1.69 1.18 26.72
CA SER A 55 -0.72 1.25 27.83
C SER A 55 0.71 0.84 27.42
N ARG A 56 0.87 0.02 26.37
CA ARG A 56 2.17 -0.56 25.97
C ARG A 56 2.67 -0.08 24.62
N PHE A 57 1.75 0.21 23.72
CA PHE A 57 1.98 0.62 22.33
C PHE A 57 1.10 1.84 22.02
N PRO A 58 1.33 3.00 22.68
CA PRO A 58 0.45 4.18 22.58
C PRO A 58 0.34 4.77 21.16
N ALA A 59 1.24 4.39 20.26
CA ALA A 59 1.18 4.79 18.85
C ALA A 59 0.32 3.85 17.98
N THR A 60 0.04 2.63 18.44
CA THR A 60 -0.73 1.63 17.69
C THR A 60 -2.21 1.96 17.75
N LYS A 61 -2.87 1.97 16.59
CA LYS A 61 -4.32 2.17 16.49
C LYS A 61 -5.06 0.84 16.53
N VAL A 62 -6.11 0.76 17.32
CA VAL A 62 -6.96 -0.43 17.48
C VAL A 62 -8.17 -0.33 16.54
N LEU A 63 -8.47 -1.41 15.83
CA LEU A 63 -9.59 -1.52 14.90
C LEU A 63 -10.64 -2.52 15.37
N THR A 64 -11.90 -2.16 15.14
CA THR A 64 -13.02 -3.09 15.10
C THR A 64 -13.46 -3.27 13.66
N ILE A 65 -13.41 -4.49 13.13
CA ILE A 65 -13.68 -4.76 11.71
C ILE A 65 -15.08 -5.34 11.50
N PHE A 66 -15.89 -4.65 10.70
CA PHE A 66 -17.20 -5.11 10.24
C PHE A 66 -17.14 -5.64 8.80
N ARG A 67 -17.92 -6.69 8.52
CA ARG A 67 -18.30 -7.13 7.18
C ARG A 67 -19.27 -6.13 6.59
N TYR A 68 -19.03 -5.69 5.37
CA TYR A 68 -19.94 -4.86 4.61
C TYR A 68 -20.23 -5.48 3.25
N GLN A 69 -21.35 -6.19 3.19
CA GLN A 69 -21.96 -6.74 1.99
C GLN A 69 -23.36 -6.16 1.82
N LEU A 70 -23.60 -5.52 0.68
CA LEU A 70 -24.91 -4.95 0.38
C LEU A 70 -25.90 -6.02 -0.07
N PRO A 71 -27.19 -5.83 0.24
CA PRO A 71 -27.80 -4.73 1.00
C PRO A 71 -27.84 -4.99 2.53
N MET A 72 -27.39 -6.14 2.99
CA MET A 72 -27.78 -6.70 4.29
C MET A 72 -27.07 -6.06 5.49
N ASP A 73 -25.81 -5.66 5.33
CA ASP A 73 -24.98 -5.40 6.51
C ASP A 73 -25.11 -3.98 7.09
N ILE A 74 -25.63 -2.99 6.36
CA ILE A 74 -25.58 -1.59 6.82
C ILE A 74 -26.38 -1.35 8.10
N ASP A 75 -27.57 -1.94 8.20
CA ASP A 75 -28.45 -1.81 9.38
C ASP A 75 -27.81 -2.49 10.60
N THR A 76 -27.22 -3.67 10.41
CA THR A 76 -26.52 -4.40 11.49
C THR A 76 -25.27 -3.65 11.95
N ILE A 77 -24.48 -3.08 11.03
CA ILE A 77 -23.32 -2.24 11.39
C ILE A 77 -23.78 -1.03 12.19
N GLN A 78 -24.81 -0.32 11.73
CA GLN A 78 -25.34 0.87 12.40
C GLN A 78 -25.78 0.55 13.83
N ALA A 79 -26.45 -0.58 14.06
CA ALA A 79 -26.87 -1.01 15.38
C ALA A 79 -25.69 -1.37 16.31
N LEU A 80 -24.58 -1.85 15.77
CA LEU A 80 -23.41 -2.29 16.56
C LEU A 80 -22.42 -1.17 16.89
N ILE A 81 -22.28 -0.13 16.04
CA ILE A 81 -21.30 0.95 16.24
C ILE A 81 -21.30 1.55 17.65
N PRO A 82 -22.45 1.84 18.29
CA PRO A 82 -22.46 2.41 19.64
C PRO A 82 -21.73 1.54 20.68
N TYR A 83 -21.84 0.22 20.58
CA TYR A 83 -21.19 -0.72 21.51
C TYR A 83 -19.67 -0.74 21.38
N PHE A 84 -19.14 -0.54 20.16
CA PHE A 84 -17.70 -0.62 19.89
C PHE A 84 -17.02 0.75 19.86
N THR A 85 -17.76 1.84 20.08
CA THR A 85 -17.20 3.19 20.01
C THR A 85 -16.07 3.40 21.02
N ASN A 86 -16.10 2.77 22.19
CA ASN A 86 -15.04 2.93 23.20
C ASN A 86 -13.93 1.88 23.11
N THR A 87 -14.02 0.91 22.19
CA THR A 87 -13.07 -0.22 22.11
C THR A 87 -12.13 -0.16 20.91
N CYS A 88 -12.23 0.89 20.09
CA CYS A 88 -11.39 1.07 18.91
C CYS A 88 -11.05 2.54 18.66
N ASP A 89 -9.97 2.80 17.94
CA ASP A 89 -9.64 4.11 17.38
C ASP A 89 -10.33 4.35 16.03
N ILE A 90 -10.47 3.28 15.24
CA ILE A 90 -10.87 3.29 13.83
C ILE A 90 -11.85 2.14 13.59
N PHE A 91 -12.91 2.38 12.81
CA PHE A 91 -13.77 1.31 12.33
C PHE A 91 -13.23 0.73 11.02
N GLY A 92 -12.88 -0.56 11.02
CA GLY A 92 -12.44 -1.27 9.85
C GLY A 92 -13.63 -1.88 9.09
N ILE A 93 -13.56 -1.90 7.77
CA ILE A 93 -14.61 -2.42 6.89
C ILE A 93 -14.00 -3.42 5.92
N SER A 94 -14.44 -4.67 6.02
CA SER A 94 -14.21 -5.73 5.03
C SER A 94 -15.35 -5.71 4.01
N ALA A 95 -15.10 -5.10 2.86
CA ALA A 95 -16.10 -4.59 1.95
C ALA A 95 -16.21 -5.42 0.66
N ARG A 96 -17.35 -6.08 0.47
CA ARG A 96 -17.75 -6.76 -0.77
C ARG A 96 -18.82 -5.95 -1.49
N ILE A 97 -18.51 -4.70 -1.80
CA ILE A 97 -19.49 -3.77 -2.36
C ILE A 97 -19.83 -4.07 -3.82
N PHE A 98 -19.08 -4.91 -4.52
CA PHE A 98 -19.29 -5.27 -5.92
C PHE A 98 -20.39 -6.33 -6.12
N THR A 99 -21.16 -6.66 -5.09
CA THR A 99 -22.28 -7.60 -5.21
C THR A 99 -23.63 -6.87 -5.31
N ASP A 100 -24.58 -7.47 -6.03
CA ASP A 100 -25.99 -7.10 -6.02
C ASP A 100 -26.73 -7.76 -4.85
N ASN A 101 -28.05 -7.52 -4.75
CA ASN A 101 -28.89 -8.05 -3.67
C ASN A 101 -29.03 -9.58 -3.66
N TYR A 102 -28.52 -10.27 -4.68
CA TYR A 102 -28.53 -11.72 -4.81
C TYR A 102 -27.12 -12.31 -4.72
N GLY A 103 -26.12 -11.52 -4.33
CA GLY A 103 -24.73 -11.94 -4.23
C GLY A 103 -24.03 -12.11 -5.58
N ARG A 104 -24.62 -11.63 -6.67
CA ARG A 104 -24.03 -11.68 -8.02
C ARG A 104 -23.18 -10.44 -8.25
N LEU A 105 -22.26 -10.50 -9.23
CA LEU A 105 -21.45 -9.34 -9.59
C LEU A 105 -22.33 -8.18 -10.06
N ALA A 106 -22.18 -7.03 -9.42
CA ALA A 106 -22.70 -5.73 -9.84
C ALA A 106 -21.57 -4.91 -10.48
N TYR A 107 -21.84 -4.40 -11.68
CA TYR A 107 -20.98 -3.43 -12.35
C TYR A 107 -21.25 -2.05 -11.76
N LEU A 108 -20.29 -1.55 -11.00
CA LEU A 108 -20.39 -0.27 -10.31
C LEU A 108 -19.75 0.84 -11.13
N SER A 109 -20.33 2.02 -11.06
CA SER A 109 -19.68 3.27 -11.46
C SER A 109 -18.85 3.86 -10.32
N ASP A 110 -18.06 4.89 -10.63
CA ASP A 110 -17.35 5.72 -9.64
C ASP A 110 -18.28 6.26 -8.55
N GLN A 111 -19.48 6.70 -8.95
CA GLN A 111 -20.47 7.25 -8.04
C GLN A 111 -21.04 6.17 -7.13
N ASP A 112 -21.33 4.97 -7.66
CA ASP A 112 -21.84 3.86 -6.86
C ASP A 112 -20.82 3.44 -5.78
N VAL A 113 -19.53 3.36 -6.13
CA VAL A 113 -18.47 3.02 -5.17
C VAL A 113 -18.39 4.07 -4.07
N PHE A 114 -18.42 5.35 -4.43
CA PHE A 114 -18.40 6.46 -3.48
C PHE A 114 -19.60 6.45 -2.53
N GLU A 115 -20.82 6.29 -3.05
CA GLU A 115 -22.04 6.28 -2.25
C GLU A 115 -22.03 5.13 -1.23
N ARG A 116 -21.61 3.94 -1.65
CA ARG A 116 -21.55 2.75 -0.77
C ARG A 116 -20.55 2.94 0.37
N PHE A 117 -19.35 3.43 0.11
CA PHE A 117 -18.38 3.69 1.18
C PHE A 117 -18.76 4.91 2.03
N SER A 118 -19.39 5.93 1.45
CA SER A 118 -19.88 7.11 2.18
C SER A 118 -20.99 6.74 3.16
N ALA A 119 -21.89 5.82 2.78
CA ALA A 119 -22.95 5.34 3.67
C ALA A 119 -22.36 4.78 4.98
N VAL A 120 -21.29 3.98 4.89
CA VAL A 120 -20.61 3.43 6.06
C VAL A 120 -19.83 4.49 6.83
N ALA A 121 -19.11 5.37 6.13
CA ALA A 121 -18.38 6.47 6.77
C ALA A 121 -19.31 7.37 7.59
N ASN A 122 -20.55 7.58 7.12
CA ASN A 122 -21.53 8.43 7.80
C ASN A 122 -22.14 7.81 9.07
N LEU A 123 -21.91 6.53 9.34
CA LEU A 123 -22.41 5.88 10.57
C LEU A 123 -21.60 6.26 11.82
N THR A 124 -20.44 6.89 11.67
CA THR A 124 -19.55 7.22 12.78
C THR A 124 -18.86 8.57 12.57
N SER A 125 -18.43 9.22 13.65
CA SER A 125 -17.54 10.38 13.61
C SER A 125 -16.05 9.99 13.54
N LYS A 126 -15.71 8.73 13.83
CA LYS A 126 -14.34 8.23 13.74
C LYS A 126 -13.89 8.09 12.29
N GLN A 127 -12.59 7.97 12.10
CA GLN A 127 -12.06 7.50 10.82
C GLN A 127 -12.49 6.06 10.57
N ILE A 128 -12.66 5.73 9.30
CA ILE A 128 -12.84 4.35 8.84
C ILE A 128 -11.59 3.86 8.12
N ALA A 129 -11.40 2.55 8.08
CA ALA A 129 -10.40 1.90 7.24
C ALA A 129 -11.10 0.86 6.36
N ILE A 130 -10.74 0.81 5.08
CA ILE A 130 -11.17 -0.29 4.20
C ILE A 130 -10.13 -1.39 4.38
N THR A 131 -10.38 -2.32 5.29
CA THR A 131 -9.40 -3.37 5.66
C THR A 131 -9.31 -4.47 4.63
N ASN A 132 -10.32 -4.58 3.78
CA ASN A 132 -10.35 -5.49 2.66
C ASN A 132 -11.37 -4.98 1.64
N THR A 133 -10.97 -4.83 0.39
CA THR A 133 -11.90 -4.70 -0.73
C THR A 133 -11.29 -5.30 -1.99
N TYR A 134 -12.14 -5.70 -2.93
CA TYR A 134 -11.73 -6.32 -4.18
C TYR A 134 -12.88 -6.34 -5.18
N THR A 135 -12.62 -6.83 -6.39
CA THR A 135 -13.63 -7.44 -7.26
C THR A 135 -12.98 -8.63 -7.99
N ILE A 136 -13.77 -9.40 -8.73
CA ILE A 136 -13.36 -10.68 -9.33
C ILE A 136 -13.17 -10.57 -10.84
N SER A 137 -12.20 -11.29 -11.38
CA SER A 137 -11.96 -11.38 -12.83
C SER A 137 -12.53 -12.65 -13.48
N ASP A 138 -13.23 -13.50 -12.71
CA ASP A 138 -13.85 -14.74 -13.18
C ASP A 138 -15.05 -14.49 -14.09
N SER A 139 -14.93 -14.84 -15.37
CA SER A 139 -15.98 -14.67 -16.37
C SER A 139 -17.23 -15.54 -16.12
N ARG A 140 -17.12 -16.64 -15.37
CA ARG A 140 -18.26 -17.50 -15.00
C ARG A 140 -19.24 -16.78 -14.08
N ALA A 141 -18.74 -15.81 -13.31
CA ALA A 141 -19.54 -14.93 -12.46
C ALA A 141 -19.82 -13.57 -13.11
N GLY A 142 -19.53 -13.43 -14.40
CA GLY A 142 -19.66 -12.18 -15.14
C GLY A 142 -18.50 -11.19 -14.91
N GLY A 143 -17.41 -11.59 -14.25
CA GLY A 143 -16.23 -10.76 -13.99
C GLY A 143 -15.29 -10.62 -15.19
N SER A 144 -14.36 -9.67 -15.10
CA SER A 144 -13.27 -9.52 -16.07
C SER A 144 -12.08 -8.79 -15.45
N GLU A 145 -10.88 -9.02 -15.98
CA GLU A 145 -9.68 -8.30 -15.55
C GLU A 145 -9.78 -6.79 -15.83
N LEU A 146 -10.44 -6.41 -16.92
CA LEU A 146 -10.68 -5.00 -17.25
C LEU A 146 -11.59 -4.34 -16.22
N TYR A 147 -12.67 -5.00 -15.80
CA TYR A 147 -13.54 -4.47 -14.75
C TYR A 147 -12.80 -4.36 -13.42
N GLN A 148 -11.95 -5.34 -13.09
CA GLN A 148 -11.11 -5.28 -11.89
C GLN A 148 -10.16 -4.08 -11.89
N ALA A 149 -9.55 -3.75 -13.03
CA ALA A 149 -8.74 -2.54 -13.18
C ALA A 149 -9.57 -1.25 -13.05
N ASN A 150 -10.73 -1.18 -13.71
CA ASN A 150 -11.63 -0.03 -13.61
C ASN A 150 -12.10 0.22 -12.17
N TYR A 151 -12.43 -0.85 -11.43
CA TYR A 151 -12.84 -0.77 -10.04
C TYR A 151 -11.77 -0.14 -9.13
N ILE A 152 -10.48 -0.37 -9.41
CA ILE A 152 -9.38 0.26 -8.67
C ILE A 152 -9.40 1.78 -8.87
N HIS A 153 -9.58 2.27 -10.10
CA HIS A 153 -9.71 3.71 -10.34
C HIS A 153 -10.90 4.31 -9.58
N TYR A 154 -12.05 3.62 -9.57
CA TYR A 154 -13.23 4.05 -8.80
C TYR A 154 -12.96 4.09 -7.29
N LEU A 155 -12.23 3.10 -6.78
CA LEU A 155 -11.81 3.06 -5.38
C LEU A 155 -10.89 4.23 -5.03
N PHE A 156 -9.90 4.54 -5.86
CA PHE A 156 -8.99 5.67 -5.59
C PHE A 156 -9.64 7.04 -5.71
N ASN A 157 -10.60 7.21 -6.61
CA ASN A 157 -11.45 8.40 -6.64
C ASN A 157 -12.29 8.53 -5.36
N THR A 158 -12.82 7.41 -4.87
CA THR A 158 -13.54 7.37 -3.59
C THR A 158 -12.63 7.73 -2.42
N ILE A 159 -11.39 7.23 -2.41
CA ILE A 159 -10.38 7.61 -1.40
C ILE A 159 -10.16 9.11 -1.39
N LYS A 160 -9.98 9.73 -2.57
CA LYS A 160 -9.79 11.18 -2.71
C LYS A 160 -11.00 11.97 -2.19
N LYS A 161 -12.22 11.49 -2.45
CA LYS A 161 -13.47 12.15 -2.03
C LYS A 161 -13.76 12.01 -0.53
N LEU A 162 -13.39 10.88 0.08
CA LEU A 162 -13.61 10.64 1.52
C LEU A 162 -12.57 11.32 2.41
N ASP A 163 -11.42 11.74 1.85
CA ASP A 163 -10.41 12.57 2.51
C ASP A 163 -10.04 12.06 3.93
N ASN A 164 -9.83 12.96 4.91
CA ASN A 164 -9.46 12.70 6.29
C ASN A 164 -10.41 11.74 7.05
N ARG A 165 -11.49 11.25 6.43
CA ARG A 165 -12.33 10.17 6.97
C ARG A 165 -11.72 8.78 6.79
N LEU A 166 -10.78 8.58 5.87
CA LEU A 166 -10.13 7.29 5.62
C LEU A 166 -8.73 7.24 6.24
N ALA A 167 -8.50 6.24 7.10
CA ALA A 167 -7.17 5.98 7.68
C ALA A 167 -6.26 5.21 6.70
N PHE A 168 -6.79 4.14 6.09
CA PHE A 168 -6.09 3.36 5.06
C PHE A 168 -7.07 2.51 4.24
N VAL A 169 -6.55 1.98 3.13
CA VAL A 169 -7.26 1.04 2.25
C VAL A 169 -6.35 -0.14 1.92
N CYS A 170 -6.91 -1.34 2.01
CA CYS A 170 -6.25 -2.60 1.68
C CYS A 170 -7.05 -3.35 0.61
N TRP A 171 -6.33 -3.83 -0.41
CA TRP A 171 -6.85 -4.80 -1.36
C TRP A 171 -6.78 -6.22 -0.76
N TYR A 172 -7.78 -7.07 -1.04
CA TYR A 172 -7.92 -8.38 -0.38
C TYR A 172 -6.69 -9.28 -0.44
N THR A 173 -6.16 -9.48 -1.64
CA THR A 173 -5.04 -10.41 -1.88
C THR A 173 -4.20 -9.96 -3.07
N ILE A 174 -2.89 -10.16 -2.96
CA ILE A 174 -1.95 -9.86 -4.04
C ILE A 174 -2.05 -10.93 -5.14
N TYR A 175 -2.18 -12.20 -4.76
CA TYR A 175 -2.23 -13.33 -5.68
C TYR A 175 -3.62 -13.96 -5.71
N ASP A 176 -4.01 -14.43 -6.89
CA ASP A 176 -5.11 -15.37 -7.01
C ASP A 176 -4.82 -16.65 -6.23
N TYR A 177 -5.88 -17.30 -5.79
CA TYR A 177 -5.79 -18.65 -5.26
C TYR A 177 -5.64 -19.66 -6.40
N PRO A 178 -4.92 -20.78 -6.20
CA PRO A 178 -4.90 -21.86 -7.16
C PRO A 178 -6.33 -22.34 -7.48
N PRO A 179 -6.65 -22.66 -8.75
CA PRO A 179 -7.97 -23.16 -9.11
C PRO A 179 -8.39 -24.36 -8.25
N GLY A 180 -9.62 -24.32 -7.73
CA GLY A 180 -10.20 -25.32 -6.85
C GLY A 180 -9.82 -25.18 -5.38
N TYR A 181 -8.88 -24.30 -5.00
CA TYR A 181 -8.46 -24.16 -3.61
C TYR A 181 -9.62 -23.68 -2.72
N LEU A 182 -10.29 -22.59 -3.10
CA LEU A 182 -11.40 -22.04 -2.32
C LEU A 182 -12.60 -22.99 -2.32
N GLY A 183 -12.90 -23.59 -3.46
CA GLY A 183 -13.94 -24.62 -3.58
C GLY A 183 -13.72 -25.83 -2.67
N THR A 184 -12.47 -26.30 -2.57
CA THR A 184 -12.12 -27.53 -1.83
C THR A 184 -12.06 -27.30 -0.31
N PHE A 185 -11.42 -26.21 0.13
CA PHE A 185 -11.11 -26.01 1.55
C PHE A 185 -12.16 -25.18 2.30
N PHE A 186 -13.02 -24.46 1.58
CA PHE A 186 -13.99 -23.56 2.21
C PHE A 186 -15.41 -23.80 1.70
N SER A 187 -15.67 -23.52 0.41
CA SER A 187 -16.99 -23.69 -0.18
C SER A 187 -16.94 -23.55 -1.70
N PRO A 188 -17.66 -24.39 -2.48
CA PRO A 188 -17.73 -24.26 -3.93
C PRO A 188 -18.25 -22.90 -4.40
N PHE A 189 -19.07 -22.22 -3.59
CA PHE A 189 -19.56 -20.87 -3.91
C PHE A 189 -18.47 -19.79 -3.85
N LEU A 190 -17.34 -20.07 -3.20
CA LEU A 190 -16.23 -19.12 -3.06
C LEU A 190 -15.23 -19.18 -4.23
N GLU A 191 -15.34 -20.17 -5.11
CA GLU A 191 -14.36 -20.40 -6.18
C GLU A 191 -14.21 -19.19 -7.12
N VAL A 192 -15.30 -18.44 -7.36
CA VAL A 192 -15.26 -17.24 -8.20
C VAL A 192 -14.39 -16.13 -7.61
N HIS A 193 -14.22 -16.11 -6.27
CA HIS A 193 -13.33 -15.19 -5.56
C HIS A 193 -11.86 -15.60 -5.63
N ALA A 194 -11.52 -16.77 -6.18
CA ALA A 194 -10.13 -17.17 -6.39
C ALA A 194 -9.39 -16.21 -7.32
N THR A 195 -10.13 -15.45 -8.13
CA THR A 195 -9.64 -14.49 -9.13
C THR A 195 -9.51 -13.05 -8.62
N ALA A 196 -9.61 -12.84 -7.31
CA ALA A 196 -9.56 -11.51 -6.68
C ALA A 196 -8.15 -10.88 -6.61
N GLY A 197 -7.10 -11.64 -6.92
CA GLY A 197 -5.73 -11.18 -6.87
C GLY A 197 -5.39 -10.17 -7.94
N LEU A 198 -4.42 -9.30 -7.63
CA LEU A 198 -3.79 -8.39 -8.60
C LEU A 198 -2.84 -9.14 -9.55
N LEU A 199 -2.38 -10.32 -9.14
CA LEU A 199 -1.56 -11.25 -9.92
C LEU A 199 -2.28 -12.60 -10.02
N SER A 200 -2.03 -13.35 -11.08
CA SER A 200 -2.45 -14.76 -11.16
C SER A 200 -1.77 -15.61 -10.08
N TYR A 201 -2.27 -16.83 -9.87
CA TYR A 201 -1.70 -17.77 -8.89
C TYR A 201 -0.26 -18.18 -9.24
N THR A 202 0.15 -18.03 -10.51
CA THR A 202 1.52 -18.25 -11.01
C THR A 202 2.39 -17.00 -10.96
N GLY A 203 1.86 -15.86 -10.51
CA GLY A 203 2.57 -14.58 -10.43
C GLY A 203 2.57 -13.76 -11.72
N ASN A 204 1.72 -14.07 -12.71
CA ASN A 204 1.55 -13.19 -13.87
C ASN A 204 0.79 -11.94 -13.45
N VAL A 205 1.27 -10.77 -13.88
CA VAL A 205 0.68 -9.48 -13.53
C VAL A 205 -0.62 -9.26 -14.30
N LYS A 206 -1.70 -8.87 -13.61
CA LYS A 206 -2.97 -8.50 -14.26
C LYS A 206 -3.07 -6.99 -14.52
N PRO A 207 -3.97 -6.53 -15.42
CA PRO A 207 -4.30 -5.11 -15.59
C PRO A 207 -4.58 -4.37 -14.27
N ALA A 208 -5.26 -5.02 -13.33
CA ALA A 208 -5.57 -4.46 -12.02
C ALA A 208 -4.33 -4.06 -11.20
N TYR A 209 -3.24 -4.84 -11.29
CA TYR A 209 -1.99 -4.47 -10.63
C TYR A 209 -1.42 -3.15 -11.18
N PHE A 210 -1.45 -2.96 -12.51
CA PHE A 210 -0.96 -1.73 -13.12
C PHE A 210 -1.81 -0.53 -12.70
N ALA A 211 -3.15 -0.68 -12.69
CA ALA A 211 -4.06 0.36 -12.18
C ALA A 211 -3.74 0.74 -10.73
N TRP A 212 -3.46 -0.25 -9.87
CA TRP A 212 -3.07 -0.01 -8.47
C TRP A 212 -1.77 0.79 -8.36
N ILE A 213 -0.73 0.38 -9.11
CA ILE A 213 0.56 1.08 -9.11
C ILE A 213 0.43 2.50 -9.66
N GLU A 214 -0.36 2.70 -10.72
CA GLU A 214 -0.63 4.00 -11.31
C GLU A 214 -1.28 4.94 -10.29
N GLU A 215 -2.37 4.53 -9.66
CA GLU A 215 -3.08 5.36 -8.68
C GLU A 215 -2.23 5.64 -7.43
N MET A 216 -1.49 4.65 -6.93
CA MET A 216 -0.57 4.84 -5.81
C MET A 216 0.58 5.81 -6.17
N THR A 217 1.05 5.78 -7.41
CA THR A 217 2.05 6.74 -7.91
C THR A 217 1.45 8.14 -8.03
N ALA A 218 0.24 8.26 -8.59
CA ALA A 218 -0.48 9.52 -8.70
C ALA A 218 -0.78 10.15 -7.34
N ALA A 219 -1.04 9.33 -6.32
CA ALA A 219 -1.21 9.76 -4.93
C ALA A 219 0.10 10.08 -4.20
N GLY A 220 1.26 9.96 -4.86
CA GLY A 220 2.58 10.20 -4.27
C GLY A 220 2.96 9.20 -3.17
N LYS A 221 2.31 8.04 -3.13
CA LYS A 221 2.53 6.98 -2.12
C LYS A 221 3.59 5.98 -2.54
N LEU A 222 3.90 5.91 -3.83
CA LEU A 222 5.03 5.13 -4.34
C LEU A 222 6.18 6.04 -4.78
N PRO A 223 7.44 5.62 -4.55
CA PRO A 223 8.59 6.30 -5.12
C PRO A 223 8.49 6.40 -6.64
N SER A 224 8.86 7.55 -7.19
CA SER A 224 8.64 7.91 -8.61
C SER A 224 9.40 7.03 -9.62
N TYR A 225 10.25 6.11 -9.18
CA TYR A 225 10.99 5.15 -10.01
C TYR A 225 10.22 3.85 -10.31
N TYR A 226 9.07 3.59 -9.66
CA TYR A 226 8.20 2.43 -9.95
C TYR A 226 7.25 2.64 -11.15
N SER A 227 7.31 3.80 -11.80
CA SER A 227 6.44 4.07 -12.96
C SER A 227 6.91 3.28 -14.18
N ALA A 228 6.03 2.40 -14.69
CA ALA A 228 6.33 1.49 -15.80
C ALA A 228 6.88 2.19 -17.06
N TRP A 229 6.43 3.41 -17.34
CA TRP A 229 6.92 4.21 -18.46
C TRP A 229 8.40 4.60 -18.33
N LYS A 230 8.91 4.82 -17.11
CA LYS A 230 10.34 5.10 -16.89
C LYS A 230 11.19 3.86 -17.07
N ILE A 231 10.70 2.69 -16.67
CA ILE A 231 11.38 1.41 -16.91
C ILE A 231 11.49 1.16 -18.42
N SER A 232 10.42 1.43 -19.18
CA SER A 232 10.42 1.34 -20.64
C SER A 232 11.36 2.36 -21.30
N LEU A 233 11.40 3.60 -20.81
CA LEU A 233 12.32 4.63 -21.31
C LEU A 233 13.79 4.31 -21.01
N ILE A 234 14.10 3.82 -19.80
CA ILE A 234 15.44 3.36 -19.43
C ILE A 234 15.84 2.16 -20.30
N SER A 235 14.93 1.21 -20.53
CA SER A 235 15.19 0.05 -21.38
C SER A 235 15.44 0.45 -22.85
N LEU A 236 14.66 1.40 -23.37
CA LEU A 236 14.89 2.01 -24.69
C LEU A 236 16.23 2.75 -24.76
N PHE A 237 16.60 3.49 -23.72
CA PHE A 237 17.89 4.18 -23.64
C PHE A 237 19.06 3.20 -23.61
N ILE A 238 18.95 2.13 -22.82
CA ILE A 238 19.95 1.05 -22.77
C ILE A 238 20.04 0.35 -24.12
N ALA A 239 18.93 0.03 -24.76
CA ALA A 239 18.91 -0.58 -26.08
C ALA A 239 19.56 0.33 -27.13
N ALA A 240 19.30 1.64 -27.08
CA ALA A 240 19.90 2.63 -27.96
C ALA A 240 21.43 2.75 -27.73
N ILE A 241 21.87 2.80 -26.48
CA ILE A 241 23.30 2.83 -26.13
C ILE A 241 24.00 1.55 -26.59
N LEU A 242 23.42 0.37 -26.31
CA LEU A 242 23.98 -0.91 -26.75
C LEU A 242 24.02 -1.00 -28.28
N GLY A 243 22.96 -0.56 -28.96
CA GLY A 243 22.92 -0.48 -30.42
C GLY A 243 24.00 0.44 -30.99
N PHE A 244 24.22 1.61 -30.38
CA PHE A 244 25.28 2.55 -30.77
C PHE A 244 26.68 1.95 -30.53
N LEU A 245 26.92 1.32 -29.38
CA LEU A 245 28.20 0.67 -29.09
C LEU A 245 28.51 -0.48 -30.05
N ILE A 246 27.49 -1.29 -30.41
CA ILE A 246 27.62 -2.33 -31.43
C ILE A 246 27.91 -1.71 -32.79
N PHE A 247 27.21 -0.63 -33.17
CA PHE A 247 27.45 0.08 -34.42
C PHE A 247 28.88 0.60 -34.50
N VAL A 248 29.39 1.30 -33.47
CA VAL A 248 30.77 1.77 -33.40
C VAL A 248 31.76 0.59 -33.49
N TYR A 249 31.51 -0.49 -32.75
CA TYR A 249 32.37 -1.68 -32.81
C TYR A 249 32.38 -2.35 -34.19
N VAL A 250 31.27 -2.39 -34.91
CA VAL A 250 31.19 -3.03 -36.22
C VAL A 250 31.69 -2.11 -37.35
N LYS A 251 31.42 -0.82 -37.28
CA LYS A 251 31.74 0.15 -38.35
C LYS A 251 33.09 0.83 -38.17
N GLU A 252 33.39 1.31 -36.97
CA GLU A 252 34.59 2.13 -36.73
C GLU A 252 35.79 1.27 -36.33
N PHE A 253 35.58 0.16 -35.62
CA PHE A 253 36.68 -0.71 -35.19
C PHE A 253 37.52 -1.29 -36.35
N PRO A 254 36.95 -1.68 -37.50
CA PRO A 254 37.73 -2.09 -38.67
C PRO A 254 38.60 -0.97 -39.26
N GLU A 255 38.12 0.26 -39.26
CA GLU A 255 38.88 1.44 -39.72
C GLU A 255 39.99 1.80 -38.72
N PHE A 256 39.68 1.76 -37.43
CA PHE A 256 40.66 1.96 -36.36
C PHE A 256 41.78 0.90 -36.40
N LYS A 257 41.45 -0.36 -36.72
CA LYS A 257 42.43 -1.45 -36.86
C LYS A 257 43.32 -1.30 -38.09
N LYS A 258 42.83 -0.65 -39.15
CA LYS A 258 43.62 -0.29 -40.35
C LYS A 258 44.64 0.82 -40.06
N ASP A 259 44.28 1.78 -39.21
CA ASP A 259 45.13 2.93 -38.85
C ASP A 259 46.02 2.70 -37.61
N TRP A 260 45.80 1.61 -36.87
CA TRP A 260 46.62 1.26 -35.71
C TRP A 260 48.13 1.10 -36.02
N PRO A 261 48.56 0.44 -37.12
CA PRO A 261 49.98 0.26 -37.42
C PRO A 261 50.74 1.57 -37.71
N THR A 262 50.05 2.62 -38.17
CA THR A 262 50.66 3.93 -38.45
C THR A 262 50.78 4.81 -37.20
N ARG A 263 49.93 4.61 -36.19
CA ARG A 263 49.98 5.36 -34.91
C ARG A 263 50.97 4.80 -33.90
N VAL A 264 51.31 3.50 -33.98
CA VAL A 264 52.29 2.84 -33.08
C VAL A 264 53.71 2.86 -33.70
N LYS A 265 54.06 3.90 -34.47
CA LYS A 265 55.48 4.18 -34.71
C LYS A 265 56.08 4.66 -33.38
N ALA A 266 56.88 3.79 -32.78
CA ALA A 266 57.63 4.07 -31.57
C ALA A 266 58.26 5.47 -31.65
N PRO A 267 58.09 6.34 -30.63
CA PRO A 267 58.88 7.56 -30.55
C PRO A 267 60.35 7.14 -30.64
N LYS A 268 61.08 7.72 -31.61
CA LYS A 268 62.53 7.56 -31.69
C LYS A 268 63.08 7.88 -30.30
N ALA A 269 63.92 6.98 -29.77
CA ALA A 269 64.63 7.19 -28.52
C ALA A 269 65.41 8.51 -28.60
N GLU A 270 64.81 9.56 -28.07
CA GLU A 270 65.50 10.82 -27.80
C GLU A 270 66.45 10.53 -26.64
N LYS A 271 67.74 10.83 -26.85
CA LYS A 271 68.77 10.67 -25.82
C LYS A 271 68.33 11.45 -24.58
N VAL A 272 68.00 10.72 -23.52
CA VAL A 272 67.77 11.27 -22.19
C VAL A 272 69.11 11.82 -21.70
N GLU A 273 69.26 13.15 -21.70
CA GLU A 273 70.30 13.83 -20.93
C GLU A 273 70.06 13.56 -19.44
N GLU A 274 71.13 13.24 -18.71
CA GLU A 274 71.09 12.94 -17.29
C GLU A 274 70.49 14.12 -16.49
N PRO A 275 69.49 13.88 -15.63
CA PRO A 275 68.86 14.93 -14.86
C PRO A 275 69.81 15.47 -13.78
N LYS A 276 70.05 16.78 -13.83
CA LYS A 276 70.68 17.52 -12.73
C LYS A 276 69.87 17.35 -11.44
N VAL A 277 70.55 16.93 -10.38
CA VAL A 277 70.03 16.79 -9.02
C VAL A 277 69.50 18.14 -8.53
N ILE A 278 68.19 18.27 -8.42
CA ILE A 278 67.53 19.40 -7.73
C ILE A 278 67.33 18.98 -6.28
N GLN A 279 68.01 19.69 -5.36
CA GLN A 279 67.78 19.56 -3.92
C GLN A 279 66.39 20.12 -3.59
N LEU A 280 65.52 19.27 -3.05
CA LEU A 280 64.19 19.64 -2.57
C LEU A 280 64.29 20.16 -1.13
N GLU A 281 64.05 21.46 -0.95
CA GLU A 281 63.79 22.07 0.35
C GLU A 281 62.47 21.55 0.95
N GLU A 282 62.52 21.07 2.19
CA GLU A 282 61.37 20.67 2.98
C GLU A 282 60.48 21.88 3.33
N LYS A 283 59.26 21.92 2.77
CA LYS A 283 58.20 22.80 3.27
C LYS A 283 57.33 22.08 4.30
N LYS A 284 57.43 22.52 5.55
CA LYS A 284 56.58 22.16 6.69
C LYS A 284 55.08 22.39 6.41
N PRO A 285 54.18 21.51 6.91
CA PRO A 285 52.75 21.64 6.72
C PRO A 285 52.14 22.74 7.61
N LYS A 286 51.34 23.63 7.01
CA LYS A 286 50.51 24.60 7.74
C LYS A 286 49.25 23.92 8.28
N LYS A 287 49.13 23.91 9.61
CA LYS A 287 47.91 23.61 10.38
C LYS A 287 46.73 24.45 9.88
N LYS A 288 45.63 23.80 9.45
CA LYS A 288 44.32 24.44 9.30
C LYS A 288 43.51 24.21 10.58
N SER A 289 43.11 25.29 11.22
CA SER A 289 42.22 25.35 12.38
C SER A 289 40.77 25.10 11.96
N SER A 290 40.09 24.21 12.68
CA SER A 290 38.65 23.97 12.57
C SER A 290 37.85 25.18 13.09
N PRO A 291 36.72 25.55 12.47
CA PRO A 291 35.79 26.52 13.04
C PRO A 291 34.91 25.91 14.14
N PRO A 292 34.43 26.72 15.10
CA PRO A 292 33.75 26.25 16.30
C PRO A 292 32.29 25.84 16.04
N ILE A 293 31.89 24.79 16.77
CA ILE A 293 30.52 24.28 16.92
C ILE A 293 29.69 25.33 17.65
N LYS A 294 28.57 25.77 17.05
CA LYS A 294 27.51 26.50 17.75
C LYS A 294 26.47 25.51 18.25
N GLU A 295 26.22 25.53 19.56
CA GLU A 295 25.07 24.90 20.20
C GLU A 295 23.77 25.62 19.79
N PRO A 296 22.65 24.92 19.60
CA PRO A 296 21.34 25.55 19.55
C PRO A 296 20.79 25.76 20.96
N GLU A 297 20.33 27.00 21.17
CA GLU A 297 19.65 27.51 22.36
C GLU A 297 18.36 26.73 22.67
N GLN A 298 18.15 26.48 23.96
CA GLN A 298 16.87 26.07 24.54
C GLN A 298 15.90 27.27 24.53
N GLU A 299 14.79 27.14 23.81
CA GLU A 299 13.65 28.02 24.00
C GLU A 299 12.73 27.46 25.09
N LYS A 300 12.59 28.23 26.16
CA LYS A 300 11.60 28.11 27.24
C LYS A 300 10.55 29.22 27.04
N GLY A 301 9.29 28.87 27.33
CA GLY A 301 8.18 29.81 27.55
C GLY A 301 7.04 29.60 26.55
N SER A 302 5.77 29.70 26.91
CA SER A 302 5.12 30.04 28.17
C SER A 302 3.65 29.58 28.09
N SER A 303 3.11 29.28 29.27
CA SER A 303 1.69 29.13 29.60
C SER A 303 0.90 30.44 29.51
N GLU A 304 -0.37 30.36 29.13
CA GLU A 304 -1.53 31.21 29.53
C GLU A 304 -2.79 30.50 28.96
N GLU A 305 -3.64 29.84 29.75
CA GLU A 305 -4.82 30.35 30.49
C GLU A 305 -5.59 31.54 29.88
N SER A 306 -6.81 31.29 29.39
CA SER A 306 -8.10 31.75 29.98
C SER A 306 -9.19 32.17 28.97
N ASN A 307 -10.44 31.84 29.35
CA ASN A 307 -11.75 32.38 28.93
C ASN A 307 -12.23 32.03 27.49
N THR A 308 -13.38 31.39 27.24
CA THR A 308 -14.73 31.49 27.83
C THR A 308 -15.51 30.22 27.50
#